data_AF-A0A1U7ZGI3-F1
#
_entry.id   AF-A0A1U7ZGI3-F1
#
_cell.length_a   1.000
_cell.length_b   1.000
_cell.length_c   1.000
_cell.angle_alpha   90.00
_cell.angle_beta   90.00
_cell.angle_gamma   90.00
#
_symmetry.space_group_name_H-M   'P 1'
#
loop_
_entity.id
_entity.type
_entity.pdbx_description
1 polymer ?
#
loop_
_entity_poly.entity_id
_entity_poly.type
_entity_poly.pdbx_seq_one_letter_code
_entity_poly.pdbx_strand_id
1 'polypeptide(L)'
;MTRSCSSSSNSSFVSSFSSWLLFVSVALLTGITVCTLTTETSFWLSLSSTWTWSSAFHVFPSSPSSSSSKRDESLAGEEALPNSSSDNGFLPSVIPKQTDLLPLSSKKHEASEDLAMRGSEVGVKRYSKLMRLEAGLARARASIRMASAQSRNQTSTHDDDDPDYVPRGPIYRNAFVFHRSYLEMEKIFKIFVYEEGDPPLFHNGPCRSIYSTEGRFINEMEKAGNHYRTRDPDEAHVYFLPFSVVMMVQFLYVPDSHEIDSIGRTVVDYINILSAKYPYWNRSLGADHFMLSCHDWGPRTSAYVRELFDNSIRVLCNANTSEGFNPLKDASFPEIHLRTGEITGLLGGLSPSRRPLLAFFAGRLHGNIRLLLLQEWKDRDKDVQVYDELPDGMSYNEMLKKSKYCLCPSGYEVASPRIVEAIYAECVPVLISDHYVPPFSDVLNWNSFSVQIAVSDIPNIKTILSSISQTQYIRMQRRVKQVQRHFVVNGPPQRFDVFHMILHSIWLRRLNIHIRD
;
A
#
# COMPACT_ATOMS: atom_id res chain seq x y z
N MET A 1 -20.31 -12.03 5.50
CA MET A 1 -19.90 -12.81 4.31
C MET A 1 -18.89 -12.00 3.51
N THR A 2 -17.60 -12.23 3.71
CA THR A 2 -16.51 -11.68 2.89
C THR A 2 -16.50 -12.41 1.55
N ARG A 3 -16.92 -11.74 0.48
CA ARG A 3 -16.88 -12.31 -0.87
C ARG A 3 -15.43 -12.29 -1.36
N SER A 4 -14.96 -13.46 -1.80
CA SER A 4 -13.67 -13.65 -2.48
C SER A 4 -13.43 -12.58 -3.56
N CYS A 5 -12.16 -12.28 -3.81
CA CYS A 5 -11.70 -11.37 -4.87
C CYS A 5 -12.10 -11.83 -6.29
N SER A 6 -12.65 -13.03 -6.45
CA SER A 6 -13.15 -13.55 -7.72
C SER A 6 -14.32 -12.72 -8.25
N SER A 7 -14.06 -12.00 -9.34
CA SER A 7 -15.06 -11.51 -10.27
C SER A 7 -15.65 -12.71 -11.01
N SER A 8 -16.97 -12.89 -10.96
CA SER A 8 -17.69 -13.75 -11.89
C SER A 8 -17.59 -13.13 -13.29
N SER A 9 -16.54 -13.45 -14.03
CA SER A 9 -16.47 -13.18 -15.47
C SER A 9 -17.25 -14.29 -16.19
N ASN A 10 -18.49 -13.98 -16.58
CA ASN A 10 -19.19 -14.76 -17.60
C ASN A 10 -18.44 -14.56 -18.93
N SER A 11 -17.57 -15.50 -19.28
CA SER A 11 -17.09 -15.63 -20.66
C SER A 11 -18.11 -16.46 -21.44
N SER A 12 -19.01 -15.79 -22.15
CA SER A 12 -19.74 -16.40 -23.27
C SER A 12 -18.72 -16.72 -24.37
N PHE A 13 -18.24 -17.96 -24.40
CA PHE A 13 -17.39 -18.46 -25.47
C PHE A 13 -18.30 -18.81 -26.65
N VAL A 14 -18.40 -17.90 -27.61
CA VAL A 14 -18.86 -18.21 -28.96
C VAL A 14 -17.62 -18.59 -29.76
N SER A 15 -17.46 -19.87 -30.05
CA SER A 15 -16.61 -20.31 -31.16
C SER A 15 -17.26 -21.50 -31.86
N SER A 16 -17.74 -21.21 -33.07
CA SER A 16 -17.98 -22.14 -34.15
C SER A 16 -16.84 -23.17 -34.25
N PHE A 17 -17.15 -24.46 -34.28
CA PHE A 17 -16.49 -25.41 -35.18
C PHE A 17 -17.40 -26.62 -35.39
N SER A 18 -17.81 -26.75 -36.64
CA SER A 18 -18.53 -27.86 -37.25
C SER A 18 -17.67 -29.12 -37.33
N SER A 19 -18.36 -30.26 -37.27
CA SER A 19 -17.98 -31.59 -37.77
C SER A 19 -17.01 -32.40 -36.89
N TRP A 20 -17.55 -33.41 -36.21
CA TRP A 20 -17.47 -34.79 -36.70
C TRP A 20 -18.55 -35.68 -36.05
N LEU A 21 -19.20 -36.45 -36.90
CA LEU A 21 -20.30 -37.39 -36.66
C LEU A 21 -19.81 -38.72 -36.08
N LEU A 22 -20.79 -39.56 -35.69
CA LEU A 22 -20.78 -41.00 -35.34
C LEU A 22 -20.80 -41.24 -33.82
N PHE A 23 -21.85 -41.76 -33.16
CA PHE A 23 -22.87 -42.77 -33.48
C PHE A 23 -24.18 -42.37 -32.74
N VAL A 24 -25.38 -42.21 -33.34
CA VAL A 24 -26.37 -43.23 -33.78
C VAL A 24 -26.58 -44.28 -32.67
N SER A 25 -27.73 -44.45 -31.99
CA SER A 25 -29.15 -44.47 -32.43
C SER A 25 -30.05 -44.50 -31.18
N VAL A 26 -31.16 -43.75 -31.09
CA VAL A 26 -32.56 -44.12 -31.49
C VAL A 26 -33.18 -45.21 -30.59
N ALA A 27 -34.42 -45.18 -30.10
CA ALA A 27 -35.47 -44.18 -29.93
C ALA A 27 -36.69 -44.89 -29.27
N LEU A 28 -37.56 -44.09 -28.66
CA LEU A 28 -39.02 -44.08 -28.82
C LEU A 28 -39.94 -45.12 -28.12
N LEU A 29 -40.99 -44.53 -27.50
CA LEU A 29 -42.40 -44.96 -27.36
C LEU A 29 -42.70 -46.04 -26.29
N THR A 30 -43.80 -46.07 -25.53
CA THR A 30 -44.97 -45.23 -25.16
C THR A 30 -45.74 -46.06 -24.13
N GLY A 31 -46.51 -45.48 -23.21
CA GLY A 31 -47.51 -46.28 -22.47
C GLY A 31 -48.15 -45.60 -21.25
N ILE A 32 -49.37 -45.09 -21.44
CA ILE A 32 -50.32 -44.54 -20.47
C ILE A 32 -51.14 -45.65 -19.81
N THR A 33 -51.45 -45.58 -18.50
CA THR A 33 -52.79 -45.85 -17.88
C THR A 33 -52.74 -45.64 -16.34
N VAL A 34 -53.42 -44.63 -15.77
CA VAL A 34 -54.83 -44.53 -15.28
C VAL A 34 -55.06 -45.10 -13.86
N CYS A 35 -55.41 -44.21 -12.90
CA CYS A 35 -56.64 -44.29 -12.09
C CYS A 35 -56.74 -43.10 -11.09
N THR A 36 -57.92 -42.51 -11.03
CA THR A 36 -58.34 -41.28 -10.33
C THR A 36 -59.21 -41.57 -9.10
N LEU A 37 -59.56 -40.49 -8.36
CA LEU A 37 -60.64 -40.27 -7.36
C LEU A 37 -60.09 -40.16 -5.91
N THR A 38 -60.32 -39.12 -5.10
CA THR A 38 -61.49 -38.25 -4.91
C THR A 38 -61.12 -36.85 -4.32
N THR A 39 -62.10 -35.96 -4.34
CA THR A 39 -62.19 -34.53 -3.98
C THR A 39 -62.28 -34.21 -2.47
N GLU A 40 -61.95 -32.97 -2.06
CA GLU A 40 -62.61 -32.09 -1.03
C GLU A 40 -61.73 -30.79 -0.86
N THR A 41 -62.15 -29.56 -1.21
CA THR A 41 -62.86 -28.52 -0.38
C THR A 41 -62.23 -28.28 1.02
N SER A 42 -61.88 -27.10 1.58
CA SER A 42 -62.00 -25.66 1.28
C SER A 42 -61.17 -24.83 2.30
N PHE A 43 -61.09 -23.50 2.07
CA PHE A 43 -60.91 -22.38 3.03
C PHE A 43 -59.50 -21.85 3.44
N TRP A 44 -59.23 -20.67 2.89
CA TRP A 44 -58.52 -19.48 3.39
C TRP A 44 -58.01 -19.45 4.84
N LEU A 45 -56.77 -18.97 5.01
CA LEU A 45 -56.49 -17.72 5.75
C LEU A 45 -55.13 -17.14 5.34
N SER A 46 -55.18 -15.89 4.88
CA SER A 46 -54.07 -14.95 4.75
C SER A 46 -53.62 -14.48 6.13
N LEU A 47 -52.31 -14.45 6.37
CA LEU A 47 -51.68 -13.48 7.26
C LEU A 47 -50.22 -13.30 6.83
N SER A 48 -50.01 -12.22 6.10
CA SER A 48 -48.73 -11.55 5.91
C SER A 48 -48.11 -11.20 7.27
N SER A 49 -46.88 -11.63 7.50
CA SER A 49 -45.97 -10.92 8.42
C SER A 49 -44.70 -10.57 7.67
N THR A 50 -44.57 -9.28 7.38
CA THR A 50 -43.33 -8.65 6.94
C THR A 50 -42.41 -8.53 8.14
N TRP A 51 -41.32 -9.28 8.16
CA TRP A 51 -40.17 -8.97 9.01
C TRP A 51 -39.12 -8.28 8.13
N THR A 52 -39.21 -6.95 8.08
CA THR A 52 -38.13 -6.11 7.57
C THR A 52 -37.05 -6.03 8.64
N TRP A 53 -35.93 -6.73 8.44
CA TRP A 53 -34.70 -6.46 9.18
C TRP A 53 -34.00 -5.26 8.54
N SER A 54 -34.02 -4.14 9.24
CA SER A 54 -33.19 -2.98 8.98
C SER A 54 -31.73 -3.33 9.25
N SER A 55 -30.90 -3.30 8.22
CA SER A 55 -29.45 -3.51 8.32
C SER A 55 -28.78 -2.31 8.98
N ALA A 56 -28.82 -2.25 10.31
CA ALA A 56 -27.92 -1.40 11.09
C ALA A 56 -26.53 -2.04 11.09
N PHE A 57 -25.58 -1.43 10.37
CA PHE A 57 -24.17 -1.80 10.49
C PHE A 57 -23.66 -1.34 11.87
N HIS A 58 -23.36 -2.29 12.74
CA HIS A 58 -22.62 -2.02 13.97
C HIS A 58 -21.21 -1.54 13.61
N VAL A 59 -20.91 -0.32 14.06
CA VAL A 59 -19.60 0.29 14.06
C VAL A 59 -18.77 -0.38 15.16
N PHE A 60 -17.58 -0.87 14.81
CA PHE A 60 -16.60 -1.32 15.81
C PHE A 60 -16.13 -0.11 16.62
N PRO A 61 -16.16 -0.16 17.97
CA PRO A 61 -15.76 0.97 18.79
C PRO A 61 -14.25 1.18 18.67
N SER A 62 -13.88 2.43 18.37
CA SER A 62 -12.52 2.94 18.53
C SER A 62 -12.39 3.45 19.96
N SER A 63 -11.28 3.10 20.63
CA SER A 63 -11.05 3.36 22.05
C SER A 63 -11.11 4.86 22.39
N PRO A 64 -11.74 5.26 23.51
CA PRO A 64 -11.62 6.61 24.05
C PRO A 64 -10.30 6.79 24.83
N SER A 65 -9.73 7.99 24.77
CA SER A 65 -8.59 8.42 25.57
C SER A 65 -8.96 8.54 27.06
N SER A 66 -8.17 7.93 27.93
CA SER A 66 -8.27 8.07 29.38
C SER A 66 -7.96 9.50 29.82
N SER A 67 -8.86 10.07 30.62
CA SER A 67 -8.66 11.35 31.31
C SER A 67 -8.07 11.13 32.71
N SER A 68 -7.29 12.12 33.11
CA SER A 68 -6.46 12.28 34.31
C SER A 68 -7.04 11.82 35.64
N SER A 69 -6.19 11.23 36.49
CA SER A 69 -6.31 11.34 37.94
C SER A 69 -5.26 12.33 38.47
N LYS A 70 -5.74 13.29 39.26
CA LYS A 70 -4.96 14.31 39.98
C LYS A 70 -4.15 13.67 41.11
N ARG A 71 -2.93 14.16 41.33
CA ARG A 71 -2.37 14.41 42.66
C ARG A 71 -1.22 15.44 42.56
N ASP A 72 -1.37 16.51 43.34
CA ASP A 72 -0.37 17.53 43.73
C ASP A 72 0.87 16.86 44.39
N GLU A 73 2.06 17.42 44.61
CA GLU A 73 2.69 18.75 44.67
C GLU A 73 4.21 18.39 44.81
N SER A 74 5.22 19.04 44.21
CA SER A 74 5.83 20.29 44.67
C SER A 74 7.26 20.46 44.09
N LEU A 75 7.56 21.72 43.74
CA LEU A 75 8.82 22.49 43.90
C LEU A 75 10.11 22.20 43.09
N ALA A 76 10.40 23.18 42.23
CA ALA A 76 11.60 24.03 42.17
C ALA A 76 12.58 23.85 40.99
N GLY A 77 12.89 24.97 40.31
CA GLY A 77 14.11 25.16 39.52
C GLY A 77 13.92 25.90 38.20
N GLU A 78 14.01 27.24 38.23
CA GLU A 78 14.18 28.16 37.09
C GLU A 78 15.35 27.80 36.15
N GLU A 79 15.18 28.00 34.84
CA GLU A 79 15.89 29.05 34.09
C GLU A 79 15.31 29.23 32.68
N ALA A 80 15.34 30.47 32.19
CA ALA A 80 14.68 30.94 30.97
C ALA A 80 15.68 31.51 29.94
N LEU A 81 15.23 31.49 28.67
CA LEU A 81 15.61 32.31 27.49
C LEU A 81 16.70 31.78 26.54
N PRO A 82 16.72 32.19 25.24
CA PRO A 82 15.61 32.65 24.37
C PRO A 82 15.60 32.05 22.94
N ASN A 83 14.51 32.37 22.22
CA ASN A 83 14.25 32.28 20.78
C ASN A 83 15.46 32.34 19.82
N SER A 84 15.43 31.47 18.80
CA SER A 84 15.96 31.81 17.47
C SER A 84 15.17 31.14 16.34
N SER A 85 14.77 31.98 15.40
CA SER A 85 14.16 31.72 14.11
C SER A 85 15.00 30.85 13.16
N SER A 86 14.30 30.15 12.27
CA SER A 86 14.67 29.82 10.87
C SER A 86 16.06 29.21 10.60
N ASP A 87 16.12 27.95 10.18
CA ASP A 87 16.42 27.63 8.78
C ASP A 87 16.27 26.13 8.47
N ASN A 88 15.63 25.82 7.35
CA ASN A 88 15.56 24.48 6.77
C ASN A 88 16.83 24.26 5.92
N GLY A 89 17.79 23.48 6.45
CA GLY A 89 19.08 23.23 5.80
C GLY A 89 19.38 21.74 5.62
N PHE A 90 19.31 21.31 4.36
CA PHE A 90 19.87 20.11 3.74
C PHE A 90 21.05 19.41 4.46
N LEU A 91 20.94 18.08 4.60
CA LEU A 91 22.05 17.16 4.88
C LEU A 91 22.98 17.03 3.66
N PRO A 92 24.30 17.27 3.77
CA PRO A 92 25.27 16.89 2.76
C PRO A 92 25.78 15.46 2.96
N SER A 93 25.94 14.75 1.84
CA SER A 93 26.56 13.44 1.73
C SER A 93 28.03 13.46 2.19
N VAL A 94 28.39 12.67 3.19
CA VAL A 94 29.77 12.44 3.60
C VAL A 94 30.34 11.23 2.84
N ILE A 95 31.36 11.47 2.02
CA ILE A 95 32.20 10.47 1.36
C ILE A 95 33.46 10.31 2.22
N PRO A 96 33.82 9.11 2.71
CA PRO A 96 35.12 8.92 3.34
C PRO A 96 36.21 8.76 2.27
N LYS A 97 37.21 9.65 2.29
CA LYS A 97 38.49 9.50 1.58
C LYS A 97 39.36 8.48 2.31
N GLN A 98 40.02 7.63 1.54
CA GLN A 98 40.99 6.63 2.02
C GLN A 98 42.42 7.13 1.78
N THR A 99 43.15 7.36 2.87
CA THR A 99 44.62 7.44 3.02
C THR A 99 44.89 6.89 4.42
N ASP A 100 45.73 5.88 4.66
CA ASP A 100 47.18 5.92 4.54
C ASP A 100 47.78 4.51 4.35
N LEU A 101 48.84 4.46 3.55
CA LEU A 101 49.81 3.38 3.43
C LEU A 101 51.09 3.81 4.15
N LEU A 102 51.71 2.94 4.96
CA LEU A 102 53.16 2.89 5.22
C LEU A 102 53.57 1.48 5.74
N PRO A 103 54.84 1.06 5.58
CA PRO A 103 55.17 -0.15 4.81
C PRO A 103 55.84 -1.26 5.64
N LEU A 104 55.73 -2.52 5.17
CA LEU A 104 56.48 -3.64 5.70
C LEU A 104 57.81 -3.87 4.96
N SER A 105 58.87 -3.74 5.75
CA SER A 105 60.27 -4.16 5.59
C SER A 105 60.58 -5.25 4.54
N SER A 106 61.55 -4.91 3.69
CA SER A 106 62.33 -5.79 2.81
C SER A 106 63.23 -6.77 3.56
N LYS A 107 63.16 -8.07 3.25
CA LYS A 107 64.31 -8.98 3.31
C LYS A 107 64.35 -9.87 2.07
N LYS A 108 65.49 -9.81 1.39
CA LYS A 108 65.93 -10.65 0.27
C LYS A 108 66.01 -12.11 0.72
N HIS A 109 65.57 -13.02 -0.14
CA HIS A 109 66.22 -14.32 -0.29
C HIS A 109 66.22 -14.73 -1.76
N GLU A 110 67.40 -15.16 -2.20
CA GLU A 110 67.80 -15.53 -3.55
C GLU A 110 67.14 -16.83 -4.02
N ALA A 111 67.13 -16.97 -5.35
CA ALA A 111 66.44 -17.97 -6.13
C ALA A 111 66.99 -19.40 -5.99
N SER A 112 66.09 -20.37 -6.16
CA SER A 112 66.38 -21.62 -6.86
C SER A 112 65.11 -22.06 -7.59
N GLU A 113 65.16 -22.00 -8.92
CA GLU A 113 64.14 -22.55 -9.83
C GLU A 113 64.16 -24.08 -9.75
N ASP A 114 63.08 -24.67 -9.25
CA ASP A 114 62.72 -26.05 -9.55
C ASP A 114 61.39 -26.04 -10.32
N LEU A 115 61.50 -26.32 -11.62
CA LEU A 115 60.41 -26.52 -12.56
C LEU A 115 59.61 -27.77 -12.19
N ALA A 116 58.65 -27.61 -11.28
CA ALA A 116 57.54 -28.54 -11.14
C ALA A 116 56.31 -27.96 -11.86
N MET A 117 55.99 -28.51 -13.03
CA MET A 117 54.72 -28.33 -13.71
C MET A 117 53.57 -28.84 -12.82
N ARG A 118 53.15 -28.00 -11.87
CA ARG A 118 51.93 -28.23 -11.10
C ARG A 118 50.81 -27.56 -11.87
N GLY A 119 49.99 -28.37 -12.53
CA GLY A 119 48.76 -27.90 -13.16
C GLY A 119 47.98 -27.08 -12.13
N SER A 120 47.89 -25.77 -12.37
CA SER A 120 46.97 -24.91 -11.64
C SER A 120 45.58 -25.39 -12.00
N GLU A 121 45.00 -26.27 -11.20
CA GLU A 121 43.56 -26.43 -11.15
C GLU A 121 42.98 -25.04 -10.92
N VAL A 122 42.42 -24.46 -11.98
CA VAL A 122 41.59 -23.28 -11.90
C VAL A 122 40.39 -23.72 -11.07
N GLY A 123 40.49 -23.60 -9.75
CA GLY A 123 39.39 -23.83 -8.84
C GLY A 123 38.27 -22.88 -9.22
N VAL A 124 37.28 -23.39 -9.96
CA VAL A 124 36.08 -22.63 -10.31
C VAL A 124 35.45 -22.19 -9.00
N LYS A 125 35.58 -20.90 -8.65
CA LYS A 125 34.92 -20.35 -7.46
C LYS A 125 33.42 -20.58 -7.61
N ARG A 126 32.91 -21.57 -6.89
CA ARG A 126 31.49 -21.93 -6.90
C ARG A 126 30.74 -20.92 -6.04
N TYR A 127 30.27 -19.84 -6.65
CA TYR A 127 29.45 -18.83 -5.98
C TYR A 127 28.13 -19.44 -5.47
N SER A 128 27.74 -19.13 -4.24
CA SER A 128 26.43 -19.51 -3.69
C SER A 128 25.29 -18.86 -4.50
N LYS A 129 24.08 -19.43 -4.42
CA LYS A 129 22.91 -18.86 -5.11
C LYS A 129 22.65 -17.41 -4.61
N LEU A 130 22.79 -17.17 -3.30
CA LEU A 130 22.69 -15.84 -2.71
C LEU A 130 23.72 -14.87 -3.29
N MET A 131 24.98 -15.27 -3.43
CA MET A 131 26.01 -14.40 -4.02
C MET A 131 25.66 -13.97 -5.45
N ARG A 132 25.03 -14.85 -6.25
CA ARG A 132 24.58 -14.53 -7.61
C ARG A 132 23.43 -13.53 -7.60
N LEU A 133 22.48 -13.70 -6.68
CA LEU A 133 21.35 -12.79 -6.48
C LEU A 133 21.83 -11.40 -6.06
N GLU A 134 22.71 -11.33 -5.06
CA GLU A 134 23.32 -10.07 -4.58
C GLU A 134 24.15 -9.37 -5.66
N ALA A 135 24.85 -10.13 -6.51
CA ALA A 135 25.54 -9.56 -7.68
C ALA A 135 24.55 -8.97 -8.70
N GLY A 136 23.36 -9.57 -8.87
CA GLY A 136 22.26 -9.03 -9.67
C GLY A 136 21.77 -7.68 -9.12
N LEU A 137 21.49 -7.62 -7.83
CA LEU A 137 21.09 -6.37 -7.15
C LEU A 137 22.17 -5.30 -7.22
N ALA A 138 23.45 -5.67 -7.14
CA ALA A 138 24.55 -4.72 -7.33
C ALA A 138 24.56 -4.10 -8.74
N ARG A 139 24.29 -4.89 -9.79
CA ARG A 139 24.15 -4.38 -11.16
C ARG A 139 22.94 -3.45 -11.31
N ALA A 140 21.79 -3.82 -10.73
CA ALA A 140 20.60 -2.97 -10.74
C ALA A 140 20.87 -1.61 -10.05
N ARG A 141 21.52 -1.61 -8.87
CA ARG A 141 21.93 -0.38 -8.19
C ARG A 141 22.86 0.48 -9.04
N ALA A 142 23.83 -0.13 -9.72
CA ALA A 142 24.73 0.59 -10.60
C ALA A 142 23.97 1.24 -11.77
N SER A 143 23.05 0.50 -12.41
CA SER A 143 22.18 0.97 -13.49
C SER A 143 21.33 2.19 -13.06
N ILE A 144 20.70 2.12 -11.88
CA ILE A 144 19.88 3.20 -11.31
C ILE A 144 20.74 4.44 -10.99
N ARG A 145 21.94 4.26 -10.41
CA ARG A 145 22.87 5.36 -10.10
C ARG A 145 23.36 6.06 -11.37
N MET A 146 23.64 5.31 -12.44
CA MET A 146 24.02 5.88 -13.73
C MET A 146 22.90 6.75 -14.31
N ALA A 147 21.64 6.31 -14.25
CA ALA A 147 20.50 7.11 -14.68
C ALA A 147 20.37 8.41 -13.87
N SER A 148 20.65 8.36 -12.56
CA SER A 148 20.68 9.57 -11.73
C SER A 148 21.75 10.57 -12.20
N ALA A 149 22.94 10.10 -12.54
CA ALA A 149 24.02 10.96 -13.03
C ALA A 149 23.71 11.58 -14.42
N GLN A 150 23.10 10.80 -15.32
CA GLN A 150 22.74 11.26 -16.66
C GLN A 150 21.59 12.28 -16.66
N SER A 151 20.61 12.11 -15.77
CA SER A 151 19.47 13.03 -15.60
C SER A 151 19.87 14.47 -15.26
N ARG A 152 21.08 14.68 -14.73
CA ARG A 152 21.63 16.01 -14.39
C ARG A 152 22.26 16.74 -15.58
N ASN A 153 22.67 16.01 -16.62
CA ASN A 153 23.50 16.55 -17.70
C ASN A 153 22.75 16.73 -19.02
N GLN A 154 21.63 16.04 -19.28
CA GLN A 154 20.83 16.20 -20.50
C GLN A 154 19.36 15.82 -20.27
N THR A 155 18.47 16.39 -21.10
CA THR A 155 17.20 15.77 -21.51
C THR A 155 17.53 14.48 -22.26
N SER A 156 17.81 13.38 -21.56
CA SER A 156 18.23 12.14 -22.23
C SER A 156 17.07 11.54 -23.00
N THR A 157 17.23 11.46 -24.32
CA THR A 157 16.42 10.77 -25.33
C THR A 157 16.57 9.24 -25.28
N HIS A 158 17.08 8.68 -24.19
CA HIS A 158 17.52 7.28 -24.15
C HIS A 158 16.45 6.27 -23.69
N ASP A 159 15.22 6.72 -23.45
CA ASP A 159 14.08 5.88 -23.06
C ASP A 159 12.82 6.22 -23.89
N ASP A 160 12.97 6.66 -25.14
CA ASP A 160 11.83 6.85 -26.07
C ASP A 160 11.33 5.53 -26.71
N ASP A 161 11.94 4.39 -26.36
CA ASP A 161 11.61 3.06 -26.91
C ASP A 161 10.75 2.18 -25.96
N ASP A 162 10.34 2.65 -24.77
CA ASP A 162 9.33 1.93 -23.96
C ASP A 162 7.95 2.18 -24.58
N PRO A 163 7.32 1.17 -25.21
CA PRO A 163 6.13 1.37 -26.03
C PRO A 163 4.86 1.67 -25.22
N ASP A 164 4.90 1.51 -23.90
CA ASP A 164 3.72 1.60 -23.03
C ASP A 164 3.72 2.90 -22.20
N TYR A 165 4.65 3.05 -21.26
CA TYR A 165 4.70 4.25 -20.42
C TYR A 165 6.10 4.65 -19.99
N VAL A 166 6.43 5.90 -20.29
CA VAL A 166 7.64 6.58 -19.81
C VAL A 166 7.22 7.64 -18.79
N PRO A 167 7.53 7.48 -17.49
CA PRO A 167 7.35 8.50 -16.48
C PRO A 167 7.99 9.84 -16.91
N ARG A 168 7.20 10.91 -16.94
CA ARG A 168 7.66 12.25 -17.30
C ARG A 168 7.04 13.32 -16.42
N GLY A 169 7.76 14.42 -16.28
CA GLY A 169 7.26 15.64 -15.67
C GLY A 169 7.39 15.70 -14.15
N PRO A 170 6.89 16.79 -13.56
CA PRO A 170 7.21 17.20 -12.18
C PRO A 170 6.43 16.43 -11.11
N ILE A 171 5.57 15.48 -11.49
CA ILE A 171 4.84 14.63 -10.55
C ILE A 171 5.75 13.61 -9.88
N TYR A 172 6.93 13.35 -10.45
CA TYR A 172 7.95 12.48 -9.90
C TYR A 172 9.06 13.31 -9.25
N ARG A 173 9.70 12.76 -8.20
CA ARG A 173 10.93 13.33 -7.64
C ARG A 173 12.08 13.29 -8.64
N ASN A 174 12.21 12.16 -9.35
CA ASN A 174 13.09 11.99 -10.49
C ASN A 174 12.48 10.93 -11.42
N ALA A 175 11.87 11.37 -12.52
CA ALA A 175 11.13 10.49 -13.43
C ALA A 175 12.04 9.46 -14.13
N PHE A 176 13.25 9.87 -14.53
CA PHE A 176 14.22 9.01 -15.21
C PHE A 176 14.74 7.90 -14.27
N VAL A 177 15.12 8.27 -13.04
CA VAL A 177 15.59 7.30 -12.04
C VAL A 177 14.46 6.32 -11.67
N PHE A 178 13.24 6.82 -11.54
CA PHE A 178 12.07 5.98 -11.29
C PHE A 178 11.86 4.97 -12.42
N HIS A 179 11.81 5.43 -13.68
CA HIS A 179 11.64 4.54 -14.84
C HIS A 179 12.72 3.49 -14.92
N ARG A 180 14.00 3.89 -14.78
CA ARG A 180 15.12 2.94 -14.78
C ARG A 180 15.00 1.91 -13.67
N SER A 181 14.67 2.34 -12.46
CA SER A 181 14.49 1.43 -11.33
C SER A 181 13.31 0.48 -11.53
N TYR A 182 12.24 0.94 -12.16
CA TYR A 182 11.05 0.13 -12.46
C TYR A 182 11.39 -0.96 -13.48
N LEU A 183 12.13 -0.62 -14.55
CA LEU A 183 12.59 -1.60 -15.55
C LEU A 183 13.52 -2.67 -14.95
N GLU A 184 14.43 -2.29 -14.04
CA GLU A 184 15.28 -3.27 -13.33
C GLU A 184 14.43 -4.20 -12.44
N MET A 185 13.41 -3.67 -11.77
CA MET A 185 12.47 -4.48 -10.98
C MET A 185 11.73 -5.49 -11.86
N GLU A 186 11.11 -5.04 -12.97
CA GLU A 186 10.37 -5.91 -13.90
C GLU A 186 11.26 -7.05 -14.43
N LYS A 187 12.54 -6.76 -14.64
CA LYS A 187 13.50 -7.70 -15.22
C LYS A 187 13.87 -8.84 -14.28
N ILE A 188 14.07 -8.58 -12.98
CA ILE A 188 14.68 -9.57 -12.09
C ILE A 188 13.92 -9.84 -10.80
N PHE A 189 13.02 -8.97 -10.35
CA PHE A 189 12.45 -9.07 -9.01
C PHE A 189 11.56 -10.30 -8.86
N LYS A 190 11.80 -11.07 -7.80
CA LYS A 190 11.05 -12.28 -7.45
C LYS A 190 10.70 -12.30 -5.96
N ILE A 191 9.50 -12.77 -5.66
CA ILE A 191 8.93 -12.86 -4.32
C ILE A 191 8.57 -14.31 -4.05
N PHE A 192 9.08 -14.87 -2.97
CA PHE A 192 8.57 -16.13 -2.44
C PHE A 192 7.43 -15.84 -1.47
N VAL A 193 6.33 -16.57 -1.60
CA VAL A 193 5.20 -16.49 -0.67
C VAL A 193 5.27 -17.74 0.20
N TYR A 194 5.38 -17.58 1.52
CA TYR A 194 5.30 -18.73 2.43
C TYR A 194 3.94 -19.40 2.30
N GLU A 195 3.90 -20.73 2.32
CA GLU A 195 2.66 -21.50 2.12
C GLU A 195 2.00 -21.87 3.46
N GLU A 196 2.61 -21.51 4.58
CA GLU A 196 2.11 -21.79 5.92
C GLU A 196 0.92 -20.91 6.28
N GLY A 197 -0.02 -21.52 7.00
CA GLY A 197 -1.21 -20.87 7.52
C GLY A 197 -2.43 -21.10 6.62
N ASP A 198 -3.62 -21.10 7.22
CA ASP A 198 -4.87 -21.31 6.49
C ASP A 198 -5.74 -20.04 6.47
N PRO A 199 -6.57 -19.87 5.42
CA PRO A 199 -7.66 -18.91 5.45
C PRO A 199 -8.60 -19.14 6.65
N PRO A 200 -9.19 -18.08 7.23
CA PRO A 200 -9.22 -16.72 6.72
C PRO A 200 -8.05 -15.83 7.18
N LEU A 201 -7.22 -16.28 8.13
CA LEU A 201 -6.17 -15.45 8.74
C LEU A 201 -4.96 -15.26 7.82
N PHE A 202 -4.64 -16.30 7.05
CA PHE A 202 -3.54 -16.33 6.10
C PHE A 202 -4.08 -16.50 4.68
N HIS A 203 -3.31 -16.06 3.68
CA HIS A 203 -3.61 -16.21 2.26
C HIS A 203 -4.96 -15.63 1.82
N ASN A 204 -5.54 -14.75 2.63
CA ASN A 204 -6.84 -14.16 2.40
C ASN A 204 -6.91 -12.76 3.01
N GLY A 205 -7.82 -11.92 2.50
CA GLY A 205 -8.07 -10.59 3.03
C GLY A 205 -9.33 -9.97 2.39
N PRO A 206 -9.86 -8.88 2.96
CA PRO A 206 -11.05 -8.26 2.43
C PRO A 206 -10.76 -7.57 1.09
N CYS A 207 -11.60 -7.81 0.08
CA CYS A 207 -11.51 -7.12 -1.22
C CYS A 207 -12.62 -6.07 -1.43
N ARG A 208 -13.55 -5.95 -0.47
CA ARG A 208 -14.73 -5.06 -0.54
C ARG A 208 -14.95 -4.26 0.75
N SER A 209 -14.02 -3.38 1.09
CA SER A 209 -14.06 -2.55 2.30
C SER A 209 -13.11 -1.36 2.14
N ILE A 210 -12.90 -0.61 3.23
CA ILE A 210 -11.84 0.39 3.30
C ILE A 210 -10.43 -0.25 3.22
N TYR A 211 -10.29 -1.48 3.71
CA TYR A 211 -9.05 -2.26 3.67
C TYR A 211 -8.88 -3.11 2.39
N SER A 212 -9.60 -2.77 1.32
CA SER A 212 -9.62 -3.59 0.10
C SER A 212 -8.24 -3.81 -0.52
N THR A 213 -7.31 -2.88 -0.35
CA THR A 213 -5.96 -2.99 -0.92
C THR A 213 -5.13 -4.10 -0.27
N GLU A 214 -5.34 -4.39 1.01
CA GLU A 214 -4.69 -5.53 1.69
C GLU A 214 -5.12 -6.86 1.06
N GLY A 215 -6.43 -7.10 0.98
CA GLY A 215 -6.95 -8.31 0.36
C GLY A 215 -6.62 -8.41 -1.12
N ARG A 216 -6.69 -7.30 -1.86
CA ARG A 216 -6.31 -7.26 -3.29
C ARG A 216 -4.85 -7.68 -3.48
N PHE A 217 -3.92 -7.15 -2.70
CA PHE A 217 -2.51 -7.52 -2.81
C PHE A 217 -2.28 -9.01 -2.52
N ILE A 218 -2.82 -9.52 -1.40
CA ILE A 218 -2.69 -10.94 -1.03
C ILE A 218 -3.23 -11.84 -2.15
N ASN A 219 -4.43 -11.54 -2.66
CA ASN A 219 -5.04 -12.33 -3.73
C ASN A 219 -4.24 -12.26 -5.04
N GLU A 220 -3.69 -11.11 -5.43
CA GLU A 220 -2.83 -11.03 -6.63
C GLU A 220 -1.52 -11.82 -6.47
N MET A 221 -0.93 -11.86 -5.27
CA MET A 221 0.22 -12.72 -4.98
C MET A 221 -0.13 -14.20 -5.03
N GLU A 222 -1.37 -14.57 -4.71
CA GLU A 222 -1.84 -15.95 -4.80
C GLU A 222 -2.14 -16.44 -6.22
N LYS A 223 -2.35 -15.52 -7.18
CA LYS A 223 -2.73 -15.91 -8.54
C LYS A 223 -1.63 -16.66 -9.28
N ALA A 224 -2.04 -17.75 -9.93
CA ALA A 224 -1.21 -18.43 -10.91
C ALA A 224 -0.84 -17.48 -12.06
N GLY A 225 0.43 -17.53 -12.51
CA GLY A 225 0.93 -16.70 -13.59
C GLY A 225 1.37 -15.29 -13.18
N ASN A 226 1.32 -14.94 -11.88
CA ASN A 226 1.96 -13.71 -11.41
C ASN A 226 3.47 -13.79 -11.64
N HIS A 227 3.98 -12.93 -12.54
CA HIS A 227 5.38 -12.93 -12.96
C HIS A 227 6.37 -12.68 -11.81
N TYR A 228 5.95 -12.00 -10.75
CA TYR A 228 6.79 -11.69 -9.60
C TYR A 228 6.85 -12.82 -8.58
N ARG A 229 5.88 -13.74 -8.52
CA ARG A 229 5.93 -14.88 -7.60
C ARG A 229 6.89 -15.95 -8.12
N THR A 230 7.74 -16.47 -7.24
CA THR A 230 8.52 -17.69 -7.48
C THR A 230 8.13 -18.79 -6.48
N ARG A 231 8.29 -20.05 -6.92
CA ARG A 231 8.18 -21.24 -6.06
C ARG A 231 9.54 -21.75 -5.59
N ASP A 232 10.64 -21.27 -6.19
CA ASP A 232 12.00 -21.55 -5.70
C ASP A 232 12.41 -20.43 -4.75
N PRO A 233 12.49 -20.69 -3.43
CA PRO A 233 12.89 -19.68 -2.46
C PRO A 233 14.34 -19.21 -2.63
N ASP A 234 15.19 -19.91 -3.40
CA ASP A 234 16.56 -19.45 -3.70
C ASP A 234 16.62 -18.44 -4.86
N GLU A 235 15.54 -18.28 -5.63
CA GLU A 235 15.40 -17.23 -6.65
C GLU A 235 14.80 -15.94 -6.06
N ALA A 236 14.28 -16.02 -4.83
CA ALA A 236 13.53 -14.95 -4.21
C ALA A 236 14.44 -13.81 -3.73
N HIS A 237 14.05 -12.58 -4.08
CA HIS A 237 14.69 -11.37 -3.58
C HIS A 237 14.10 -10.96 -2.24
N VAL A 238 12.81 -11.21 -2.03
CA VAL A 238 12.11 -11.00 -0.76
C VAL A 238 11.12 -12.12 -0.48
N TYR A 239 10.73 -12.28 0.78
CA TYR A 239 9.81 -13.29 1.27
C TYR A 239 8.55 -12.62 1.84
N PHE A 240 7.38 -12.95 1.30
CA PHE A 240 6.11 -12.42 1.75
C PHE A 240 5.53 -13.24 2.89
N LEU A 241 5.06 -12.57 3.94
CA LEU A 241 4.30 -13.14 5.05
C LEU A 241 2.79 -12.92 4.79
N PRO A 242 2.05 -13.91 4.26
CA PRO A 242 0.69 -13.73 3.73
C PRO A 242 -0.39 -13.70 4.82
N PHE A 243 -0.10 -13.20 6.01
CA PHE A 243 -1.12 -13.00 7.04
C PHE A 243 -1.86 -11.67 6.85
N SER A 244 -3.16 -11.66 7.16
CA SER A 244 -3.99 -10.46 7.13
C SER A 244 -4.31 -10.00 8.54
N VAL A 245 -3.79 -8.83 8.91
CA VAL A 245 -4.12 -8.21 10.21
C VAL A 245 -5.62 -7.88 10.27
N VAL A 246 -6.24 -7.50 9.15
CA VAL A 246 -7.69 -7.24 9.12
C VAL A 246 -8.48 -8.50 9.44
N MET A 247 -8.09 -9.65 8.89
CA MET A 247 -8.74 -10.91 9.20
C MET A 247 -8.45 -11.36 10.64
N MET A 248 -7.24 -11.12 11.16
CA MET A 248 -6.96 -11.36 12.58
C MET A 248 -7.83 -10.50 13.50
N VAL A 249 -8.03 -9.22 13.20
CA VAL A 249 -8.98 -8.38 13.94
C VAL A 249 -10.39 -8.96 13.85
N GLN A 250 -10.85 -9.34 12.67
CA GLN A 250 -12.19 -9.86 12.48
C GLN A 250 -12.45 -11.18 13.25
N PHE A 251 -11.47 -12.07 13.33
CA PHE A 251 -11.66 -13.44 13.83
C PHE A 251 -11.07 -13.69 15.22
N LEU A 252 -10.10 -12.89 15.67
CA LEU A 252 -9.40 -13.11 16.94
C LEU A 252 -9.65 -12.00 17.98
N TYR A 253 -10.05 -10.80 17.56
CA TYR A 253 -10.33 -9.72 18.51
C TYR A 253 -11.66 -9.95 19.23
N VAL A 254 -11.64 -9.79 20.54
CA VAL A 254 -12.86 -9.78 21.37
C VAL A 254 -13.29 -8.33 21.53
N PRO A 255 -14.48 -7.93 21.04
CA PRO A 255 -14.98 -6.56 21.21
C PRO A 255 -14.94 -6.11 22.67
N ASP A 256 -14.59 -4.84 22.88
CA ASP A 256 -14.50 -4.18 24.19
C ASP A 256 -13.44 -4.74 25.17
N SER A 257 -12.64 -5.74 24.78
CA SER A 257 -11.55 -6.23 25.64
C SER A 257 -10.36 -5.28 25.68
N HIS A 258 -10.16 -4.49 24.61
CA HIS A 258 -8.94 -3.70 24.36
C HIS A 258 -7.63 -4.53 24.32
N GLU A 259 -7.74 -5.86 24.31
CA GLU A 259 -6.62 -6.80 24.26
C GLU A 259 -6.42 -7.30 22.83
N ILE A 260 -5.20 -7.18 22.33
CA ILE A 260 -4.83 -7.66 20.99
C ILE A 260 -3.83 -8.83 21.04
N ASP A 261 -3.61 -9.40 22.22
CA ASP A 261 -2.59 -10.42 22.45
C ASP A 261 -2.81 -11.67 21.61
N SER A 262 -4.07 -12.07 21.34
CA SER A 262 -4.37 -13.20 20.46
C SER A 262 -3.85 -12.96 19.03
N ILE A 263 -3.94 -11.71 18.54
CA ILE A 263 -3.41 -11.31 17.24
C ILE A 263 -1.88 -11.38 17.28
N GLY A 264 -1.26 -10.80 18.31
CA GLY A 264 0.18 -10.81 18.50
C GLY A 264 0.77 -12.22 18.61
N ARG A 265 0.19 -13.10 19.44
CA ARG A 265 0.61 -14.50 19.59
C ARG A 265 0.52 -15.27 18.28
N THR A 266 -0.53 -15.03 17.49
CA THR A 266 -0.66 -15.66 16.16
C THR A 266 0.53 -15.31 15.26
N VAL A 267 0.98 -14.06 15.26
CA VAL A 267 2.16 -13.64 14.49
C VAL A 267 3.45 -14.24 15.05
N VAL A 268 3.61 -14.27 16.38
CA VAL A 268 4.76 -14.91 17.04
C VAL A 268 4.86 -16.39 16.66
N ASP A 269 3.77 -17.13 16.78
CA ASP A 269 3.72 -18.56 16.44
C ASP A 269 4.01 -18.80 14.96
N TYR A 270 3.47 -17.95 14.08
CA TYR A 270 3.73 -18.02 12.65
C TYR A 270 5.23 -17.88 12.33
N ILE A 271 5.88 -16.84 12.87
CA ILE A 271 7.32 -16.63 12.67
C ILE A 271 8.15 -17.76 13.28
N ASN A 272 7.75 -18.32 14.42
CA ASN A 272 8.42 -19.48 15.02
C ASN A 272 8.37 -20.70 14.09
N ILE A 273 7.23 -20.96 13.44
CA ILE A 273 7.10 -22.04 12.46
C ILE A 273 8.04 -21.79 11.27
N LEU A 274 8.03 -20.57 10.71
CA LEU A 274 8.85 -20.24 9.54
C LEU A 274 10.35 -20.34 9.83
N SER A 275 10.79 -19.82 10.98
CA SER A 275 12.20 -19.84 11.41
C SER A 275 12.70 -21.24 11.76
N ALA A 276 11.83 -22.14 12.22
CA ALA A 276 12.17 -23.54 12.44
C ALA A 276 12.21 -24.36 11.14
N LYS A 277 11.31 -24.06 10.19
CA LYS A 277 11.15 -24.83 8.95
C LYS A 277 12.09 -24.40 7.83
N TYR A 278 12.43 -23.12 7.75
CA TYR A 278 13.21 -22.54 6.65
C TYR A 278 14.44 -21.78 7.15
N PRO A 279 15.56 -21.80 6.39
CA PRO A 279 16.75 -21.06 6.76
C PRO A 279 16.61 -19.54 6.55
N TYR A 280 15.66 -19.11 5.71
CA TYR A 280 15.63 -17.74 5.16
C TYR A 280 15.34 -16.66 6.19
N TRP A 281 14.42 -16.91 7.13
CA TRP A 281 14.15 -15.97 8.23
C TRP A 281 15.40 -15.74 9.08
N ASN A 282 16.08 -16.82 9.48
CA ASN A 282 17.27 -16.75 10.33
C ASN A 282 18.47 -16.15 9.61
N ARG A 283 18.60 -16.37 8.30
CA ARG A 283 19.68 -15.80 7.48
C ARG A 283 19.71 -14.27 7.50
N SER A 284 18.54 -13.63 7.44
CA SER A 284 18.43 -12.17 7.36
C SER A 284 17.89 -11.53 8.64
N LEU A 285 17.53 -12.33 9.65
CA LEU A 285 16.75 -11.90 10.81
C LEU A 285 15.49 -11.12 10.36
N GLY A 286 14.82 -11.61 9.32
CA GLY A 286 13.63 -11.00 8.75
C GLY A 286 13.88 -9.79 7.83
N ALA A 287 15.12 -9.36 7.57
CA ALA A 287 15.39 -8.12 6.83
C ALA A 287 14.97 -8.17 5.35
N ASP A 288 14.94 -9.35 4.72
CA ASP A 288 14.41 -9.57 3.36
C ASP A 288 12.96 -10.10 3.37
N HIS A 289 12.28 -10.03 4.51
CA HIS A 289 10.88 -10.39 4.68
C HIS A 289 10.00 -9.15 4.69
N PHE A 290 8.76 -9.31 4.22
CA PHE A 290 7.79 -8.23 4.32
C PHE A 290 6.40 -8.72 4.74
N MET A 291 5.72 -7.86 5.49
CA MET A 291 4.30 -7.96 5.79
C MET A 291 3.53 -6.83 5.10
N LEU A 292 2.23 -7.00 4.93
CA LEU A 292 1.35 -5.93 4.45
C LEU A 292 0.12 -5.81 5.36
N SER A 293 -0.15 -4.60 5.83
CA SER A 293 -1.40 -4.32 6.54
C SER A 293 -1.97 -2.95 6.23
N CYS A 294 -3.30 -2.90 6.08
CA CYS A 294 -4.05 -1.66 6.00
C CYS A 294 -4.92 -1.34 7.20
N HIS A 295 -4.91 -2.19 8.23
CA HIS A 295 -5.55 -1.87 9.50
C HIS A 295 -4.65 -0.97 10.34
N ASP A 296 -5.24 -0.09 11.14
CA ASP A 296 -4.54 0.79 12.08
C ASP A 296 -3.68 0.04 13.10
N TRP A 297 -3.96 -1.25 13.37
CA TRP A 297 -3.21 -2.10 14.28
C TRP A 297 -1.99 -2.78 13.64
N GLY A 298 -1.76 -2.61 12.34
CA GLY A 298 -0.58 -3.15 11.65
C GLY A 298 0.75 -2.86 12.37
N PRO A 299 1.05 -1.60 12.75
CA PRO A 299 2.25 -1.27 13.53
C PRO A 299 2.34 -2.05 14.84
N ARG A 300 1.26 -2.05 15.64
CA ARG A 300 1.22 -2.72 16.95
C ARG A 300 1.35 -4.24 16.84
N THR A 301 0.69 -4.84 15.84
CA THR A 301 0.80 -6.27 15.54
C THR A 301 2.23 -6.66 15.18
N SER A 302 2.91 -5.86 14.33
CA SER A 302 4.30 -6.13 13.97
C SER A 302 5.25 -6.05 15.17
N ALA A 303 4.93 -5.28 16.21
CA ALA A 303 5.75 -5.08 17.40
C ALA A 303 5.85 -6.32 18.32
N TYR A 304 5.00 -7.33 18.16
CA TYR A 304 5.07 -8.57 18.93
C TYR A 304 6.29 -9.43 18.57
N VAL A 305 6.87 -9.23 17.39
CA VAL A 305 8.12 -9.87 16.96
C VAL A 305 9.13 -8.76 16.66
N ARG A 306 10.16 -8.62 17.50
CA ARG A 306 11.14 -7.52 17.38
C ARG A 306 11.76 -7.46 16.00
N GLU A 307 12.18 -8.59 15.44
CA GLU A 307 12.80 -8.67 14.12
C GLU A 307 11.83 -8.25 12.99
N LEU A 308 10.53 -8.55 13.13
CA LEU A 308 9.50 -8.09 12.20
C LEU A 308 9.30 -6.57 12.29
N PHE A 309 9.34 -6.01 13.51
CA PHE A 309 9.19 -4.58 13.72
C PHE A 309 10.42 -3.77 13.31
N ASP A 310 11.62 -4.27 13.60
CA ASP A 310 12.89 -3.54 13.46
C ASP A 310 13.53 -3.77 12.09
N ASN A 311 13.54 -5.01 11.59
CA ASN A 311 14.33 -5.39 10.41
C ASN A 311 13.47 -5.55 9.15
N SER A 312 12.31 -6.21 9.27
CA SER A 312 11.46 -6.49 8.11
C SER A 312 10.89 -5.23 7.47
N ILE A 313 10.56 -5.37 6.19
CA ILE A 313 9.86 -4.35 5.42
C ILE A 313 8.38 -4.40 5.83
N ARG A 314 7.89 -3.36 6.51
CA ARG A 314 6.45 -3.27 6.79
C ARG A 314 5.79 -2.41 5.73
N VAL A 315 4.86 -3.02 4.99
CA VAL A 315 4.00 -2.30 4.05
C VAL A 315 2.73 -1.92 4.81
N LEU A 316 2.54 -0.62 5.06
CA LEU A 316 1.49 -0.14 5.97
C LEU A 316 0.63 0.93 5.30
N CYS A 317 -0.70 0.82 5.41
CA CYS A 317 -1.57 1.96 5.14
C CYS A 317 -1.43 3.03 6.23
N ASN A 318 -1.45 2.64 7.51
CA ASN A 318 -1.18 3.51 8.66
C ASN A 318 0.33 3.83 8.78
N ALA A 319 0.84 4.63 7.83
CA ALA A 319 2.25 5.02 7.73
C ALA A 319 2.61 6.20 8.65
N ASN A 320 2.47 5.98 9.97
CA ASN A 320 2.68 7.00 11.00
C ASN A 320 4.09 6.93 11.62
N THR A 321 4.91 7.96 11.41
CA THR A 321 6.28 8.01 11.95
C THR A 321 6.34 8.06 13.48
N SER A 322 5.30 8.55 14.17
CA SER A 322 5.25 8.54 15.64
C SER A 322 4.95 7.15 16.22
N GLU A 323 4.44 6.22 15.40
CA GLU A 323 4.16 4.82 15.77
C GLU A 323 5.27 3.87 15.30
N GLY A 324 6.44 4.43 14.97
CA GLY A 324 7.62 3.68 14.57
C GLY A 324 7.70 3.36 13.08
N PHE A 325 6.82 3.89 12.23
CA PHE A 325 7.00 3.79 10.77
C PHE A 325 8.31 4.48 10.36
N ASN A 326 9.20 3.75 9.69
CA ASN A 326 10.47 4.25 9.22
C ASN A 326 10.46 4.31 7.68
N PRO A 327 10.38 5.50 7.05
CA PRO A 327 10.30 5.60 5.58
C PRO A 327 11.53 5.07 4.83
N LEU A 328 12.67 4.86 5.50
CA LEU A 328 13.86 4.26 4.87
C LEU A 328 13.77 2.74 4.74
N LYS A 329 12.90 2.10 5.54
CA LYS A 329 12.77 0.64 5.67
C LYS A 329 11.36 0.12 5.39
N ASP A 330 10.34 0.88 5.77
CA ASP A 330 8.92 0.56 5.58
C ASP A 330 8.38 1.24 4.32
N ALA A 331 7.26 0.75 3.78
CA ALA A 331 6.61 1.30 2.60
C ALA A 331 5.17 1.73 2.92
N SER A 332 4.80 2.95 2.50
CA SER A 332 3.43 3.46 2.67
C SER A 332 2.56 2.97 1.52
N PHE A 333 1.39 2.42 1.84
CA PHE A 333 0.42 1.88 0.88
C PHE A 333 -0.89 2.66 0.94
N PRO A 334 -1.60 2.92 -0.17
CA PRO A 334 -2.85 3.64 -0.12
C PRO A 334 -3.98 2.74 0.39
N GLU A 335 -4.80 3.32 1.25
CA GLU A 335 -6.09 2.77 1.62
C GLU A 335 -7.10 3.11 0.51
N ILE A 336 -7.77 2.11 -0.07
CA ILE A 336 -8.75 2.33 -1.16
C ILE A 336 -10.05 1.65 -0.79
N HIS A 337 -11.08 2.47 -0.61
CA HIS A 337 -12.41 1.99 -0.28
C HIS A 337 -13.16 1.46 -1.51
N LEU A 338 -13.05 0.16 -1.80
CA LEU A 338 -13.77 -0.48 -2.90
C LEU A 338 -15.07 -1.11 -2.42
N ARG A 339 -16.13 -0.33 -2.22
CA ARG A 339 -17.43 -0.83 -1.72
C ARG A 339 -17.99 -2.02 -2.54
N THR A 340 -17.93 -1.92 -3.86
CA THR A 340 -18.41 -2.97 -4.78
C THR A 340 -17.30 -3.94 -5.20
N GLY A 341 -16.04 -3.62 -4.87
CA GLY A 341 -14.86 -4.26 -5.42
C GLY A 341 -14.35 -3.63 -6.73
N GLU A 342 -15.11 -2.72 -7.36
CA GLU A 342 -14.74 -2.09 -8.62
C GLU A 342 -14.51 -0.58 -8.46
N ILE A 343 -13.76 0.01 -9.39
CA ILE A 343 -13.55 1.47 -9.47
C ILE A 343 -14.52 2.17 -10.45
N THR A 344 -15.45 1.42 -11.05
CA THR A 344 -16.43 1.92 -12.02
C THR A 344 -17.21 3.10 -11.45
N GLY A 345 -17.19 4.24 -12.16
CA GLY A 345 -17.89 5.47 -11.75
C GLY A 345 -17.15 6.35 -10.72
N LEU A 346 -16.07 5.84 -10.11
CA LEU A 346 -15.27 6.62 -9.15
C LEU A 346 -14.36 7.64 -9.85
N LEU A 347 -13.83 7.28 -11.02
CA LEU A 347 -12.88 8.11 -11.76
C LEU A 347 -13.52 9.34 -12.42
N GLY A 348 -12.71 10.38 -12.54
CA GLY A 348 -13.03 11.62 -13.24
C GLY A 348 -13.64 12.69 -12.34
N GLY A 349 -13.63 13.92 -12.81
CA GLY A 349 -14.24 15.04 -12.09
C GLY A 349 -14.59 16.19 -13.02
N LEU A 350 -15.15 17.26 -12.43
CA LEU A 350 -15.51 18.44 -13.21
C LEU A 350 -14.25 19.22 -13.64
N SER A 351 -14.37 19.98 -14.72
CA SER A 351 -13.31 20.90 -15.15
C SER A 351 -13.04 21.95 -14.07
N PRO A 352 -11.83 22.53 -13.98
CA PRO A 352 -11.50 23.53 -12.96
C PRO A 352 -12.50 24.70 -12.84
N SER A 353 -13.12 25.12 -13.96
CA SER A 353 -14.14 26.18 -14.02
C SER A 353 -15.52 25.78 -13.51
N ARG A 354 -15.82 24.48 -13.43
CA ARG A 354 -17.11 23.91 -13.01
C ARG A 354 -17.09 23.37 -11.58
N ARG A 355 -16.08 23.74 -10.80
CA ARG A 355 -15.93 23.37 -9.38
C ARG A 355 -16.29 24.57 -8.50
N PRO A 356 -17.57 24.73 -8.10
CA PRO A 356 -18.02 25.90 -7.36
C PRO A 356 -17.53 25.92 -5.92
N LEU A 357 -17.22 24.77 -5.31
CA LEU A 357 -16.78 24.70 -3.92
C LEU A 357 -15.27 24.89 -3.83
N LEU A 358 -14.82 25.73 -2.89
CA LEU A 358 -13.40 25.89 -2.61
C LEU A 358 -12.87 24.61 -1.98
N ALA A 359 -13.47 24.15 -0.88
CA ALA A 359 -13.03 22.95 -0.19
C ALA A 359 -14.21 22.12 0.33
N PHE A 360 -14.00 20.81 0.44
CA PHE A 360 -15.02 19.89 0.95
C PHE A 360 -14.44 18.81 1.86
N PHE A 361 -15.21 18.48 2.91
CA PHE A 361 -15.06 17.31 3.75
C PHE A 361 -16.42 16.74 4.13
N ALA A 362 -16.53 15.42 4.13
CA ALA A 362 -17.60 14.72 4.85
C ALA A 362 -17.06 13.48 5.56
N GLY A 363 -17.37 13.31 6.84
CA GLY A 363 -16.93 12.15 7.60
C GLY A 363 -17.23 12.22 9.08
N ARG A 364 -17.54 11.05 9.66
CA ARG A 364 -17.82 10.89 11.09
C ARG A 364 -16.68 11.38 11.98
N LEU A 365 -17.05 11.75 13.20
CA LEU A 365 -16.12 12.05 14.29
C LEU A 365 -15.22 10.85 14.57
N HIS A 366 -13.95 10.97 14.22
CA HIS A 366 -12.99 9.88 14.30
C HIS A 366 -11.58 10.48 14.37
N GLY A 367 -10.94 10.42 15.55
CA GLY A 367 -9.69 11.11 15.82
C GLY A 367 -9.83 12.60 16.16
N ASN A 368 -8.82 13.15 16.84
CA ASN A 368 -8.82 14.52 17.34
C ASN A 368 -8.82 15.58 16.22
N ILE A 369 -8.14 15.33 15.11
CA ILE A 369 -8.03 16.30 14.00
C ILE A 369 -9.40 16.50 13.32
N ARG A 370 -10.21 15.45 13.17
CA ARG A 370 -11.58 15.58 12.64
C ARG A 370 -12.49 16.32 13.61
N LEU A 371 -12.32 16.13 14.92
CA LEU A 371 -13.05 16.91 15.92
C LEU A 371 -12.75 18.41 15.75
N LEU A 372 -11.48 18.80 15.67
CA LEU A 372 -11.07 20.19 15.44
C LEU A 372 -11.63 20.75 14.14
N LEU A 373 -11.55 19.99 13.03
CA LEU A 373 -12.08 20.42 11.75
C LEU A 373 -13.60 20.64 11.79
N LEU A 374 -14.35 19.71 12.40
CA LEU A 374 -15.80 19.80 12.53
C LEU A 374 -16.21 20.96 13.44
N GLN A 375 -15.54 21.13 14.58
CA GLN A 375 -15.78 22.26 15.48
C GLN A 375 -15.56 23.60 14.78
N GLU A 376 -14.55 23.69 13.92
CA GLU A 376 -14.17 24.94 13.29
C GLU A 376 -15.00 25.28 12.05
N TRP A 377 -15.34 24.29 11.20
CA TRP A 377 -15.90 24.56 9.87
C TRP A 377 -17.32 24.02 9.61
N LYS A 378 -17.84 23.11 10.45
CA LYS A 378 -19.16 22.52 10.21
C LYS A 378 -20.24 23.60 10.16
N ASP A 379 -21.01 23.62 9.07
CA ASP A 379 -22.12 24.56 8.83
C ASP A 379 -21.74 26.06 8.92
N ARG A 380 -20.46 26.42 8.75
CA ARG A 380 -19.98 27.82 8.95
C ARG A 380 -19.70 28.61 7.68
N ASP A 381 -19.39 27.97 6.56
CA ASP A 381 -18.98 28.66 5.33
C ASP A 381 -19.57 28.01 4.07
N LYS A 382 -19.98 28.85 3.11
CA LYS A 382 -20.60 28.37 1.86
C LYS A 382 -19.58 27.80 0.86
N ASP A 383 -18.33 28.24 0.92
CA ASP A 383 -17.27 27.86 -0.01
C ASP A 383 -16.42 26.70 0.55
N VAL A 384 -16.29 26.61 1.89
CA VAL A 384 -15.65 25.51 2.63
C VAL A 384 -16.73 24.68 3.34
N GLN A 385 -17.10 23.58 2.69
CA GLN A 385 -18.23 22.74 3.10
C GLN A 385 -17.74 21.55 3.92
N VAL A 386 -18.09 21.49 5.22
CA VAL A 386 -17.63 20.44 6.14
C VAL A 386 -18.83 19.81 6.83
N TYR A 387 -18.92 18.47 6.75
CA TYR A 387 -20.02 17.68 7.31
C TYR A 387 -19.49 16.50 8.14
N ASP A 388 -20.18 16.16 9.23
CA ASP A 388 -20.01 14.87 9.92
C ASP A 388 -20.79 13.76 9.22
N GLU A 389 -22.00 14.09 8.78
CA GLU A 389 -22.85 13.28 7.92
C GLU A 389 -23.46 14.16 6.81
N LEU A 390 -23.47 13.65 5.58
CA LEU A 390 -24.05 14.40 4.47
C LEU A 390 -25.57 14.45 4.59
N PRO A 391 -26.21 15.60 4.35
CA PRO A 391 -27.66 15.70 4.29
C PRO A 391 -28.26 14.80 3.19
N ASP A 392 -29.51 14.38 3.41
CA ASP A 392 -30.26 13.59 2.44
C ASP A 392 -30.32 14.27 1.06
N GLY A 393 -30.17 13.47 0.00
CA GLY A 393 -30.16 13.95 -1.38
C GLY A 393 -28.82 14.49 -1.88
N MET A 394 -27.79 14.59 -1.02
CA MET A 394 -26.43 14.92 -1.46
C MET A 394 -25.59 13.67 -1.75
N SER A 395 -24.94 13.64 -2.90
CA SER A 395 -23.99 12.58 -3.25
C SER A 395 -22.57 12.95 -2.85
N TYR A 396 -21.95 12.13 -1.98
CA TYR A 396 -20.54 12.28 -1.57
C TYR A 396 -19.59 12.40 -2.77
N ASN A 397 -19.75 11.51 -3.76
CA ASN A 397 -18.92 11.49 -4.96
C ASN A 397 -19.11 12.76 -5.79
N GLU A 398 -20.33 13.30 -5.88
CA GLU A 398 -20.56 14.56 -6.59
C GLU A 398 -19.92 15.74 -5.86
N MET A 399 -19.99 15.77 -4.53
CA MET A 399 -19.38 16.83 -3.72
C MET A 399 -17.86 16.86 -3.91
N LEU A 400 -17.19 15.70 -3.90
CA LEU A 400 -15.78 15.60 -4.26
C LEU A 400 -15.50 16.15 -5.66
N LYS A 401 -16.30 15.77 -6.66
CA LYS A 401 -16.13 16.21 -8.06
C LYS A 401 -16.44 17.70 -8.29
N LYS A 402 -17.27 18.32 -7.43
CA LYS A 402 -17.61 19.77 -7.42
C LYS A 402 -16.60 20.62 -6.65
N SER A 403 -15.65 20.03 -5.94
CA SER A 403 -14.72 20.75 -5.07
C SER A 403 -13.36 20.96 -5.72
N LYS A 404 -12.75 22.13 -5.50
CA LYS A 404 -11.37 22.41 -5.94
C LYS A 404 -10.37 21.63 -5.08
N TYR A 405 -10.56 21.69 -3.77
CA TYR A 405 -9.73 21.06 -2.77
C TYR A 405 -10.54 20.06 -1.94
N CYS A 406 -9.99 18.90 -1.62
CA CYS A 406 -10.65 17.86 -0.84
C CYS A 406 -9.85 17.63 0.44
N LEU A 407 -10.45 17.96 1.58
CA LEU A 407 -9.78 17.88 2.87
C LEU A 407 -9.66 16.41 3.28
N CYS A 408 -8.45 16.02 3.64
CA CYS A 408 -8.08 14.68 4.07
C CYS A 408 -7.51 14.74 5.50
N PRO A 409 -8.33 15.07 6.51
CA PRO A 409 -7.91 15.00 7.91
C PRO A 409 -7.70 13.56 8.35
N SER A 410 -6.61 13.31 9.06
CA SER A 410 -6.35 12.01 9.68
C SER A 410 -7.40 11.65 10.74
N GLY A 411 -7.54 10.34 10.94
CA GLY A 411 -8.43 9.72 11.91
C GLY A 411 -7.74 9.42 13.23
N TYR A 412 -8.09 8.29 13.85
CA TYR A 412 -7.21 7.66 14.85
C TYR A 412 -5.94 7.12 14.20
N GLU A 413 -6.04 6.65 12.94
CA GLU A 413 -4.91 6.41 12.06
C GLU A 413 -4.64 7.59 11.14
N VAL A 414 -3.40 7.69 10.65
CA VAL A 414 -3.01 8.72 9.69
C VAL A 414 -3.48 8.43 8.25
N ALA A 415 -3.82 7.17 7.97
CA ALA A 415 -4.39 6.75 6.69
C ALA A 415 -5.83 7.24 6.53
N SER A 416 -6.25 7.42 5.27
CA SER A 416 -7.63 7.74 4.96
C SER A 416 -7.94 7.40 3.50
N PRO A 417 -9.04 6.70 3.19
CA PRO A 417 -9.45 6.45 1.81
C PRO A 417 -9.67 7.74 1.01
N ARG A 418 -9.94 8.84 1.73
CA ARG A 418 -10.23 10.16 1.16
C ARG A 418 -9.13 10.67 0.26
N ILE A 419 -7.88 10.30 0.52
CA ILE A 419 -6.74 10.71 -0.30
C ILE A 419 -6.91 10.15 -1.71
N VAL A 420 -7.25 8.86 -1.83
CA VAL A 420 -7.47 8.21 -3.13
C VAL A 420 -8.79 8.66 -3.75
N GLU A 421 -9.85 8.81 -2.94
CA GLU A 421 -11.14 9.35 -3.42
C GLU A 421 -10.98 10.76 -4.02
N ALA A 422 -10.16 11.63 -3.42
CA ALA A 422 -9.83 12.95 -3.95
C ALA A 422 -9.07 12.85 -5.29
N ILE A 423 -8.07 11.96 -5.37
CA ILE A 423 -7.32 11.72 -6.61
C ILE A 423 -8.25 11.19 -7.72
N TYR A 424 -9.15 10.27 -7.40
CA TYR A 424 -10.15 9.74 -8.33
C TYR A 424 -11.11 10.82 -8.84
N ALA A 425 -11.55 11.71 -7.96
CA ALA A 425 -12.42 12.84 -8.29
C ALA A 425 -11.69 14.01 -9.00
N GLU A 426 -10.40 13.86 -9.33
CA GLU A 426 -9.53 14.92 -9.83
C GLU A 426 -9.58 16.21 -8.96
N CYS A 427 -9.76 16.03 -7.65
CA CYS A 427 -9.81 17.07 -6.63
C CYS A 427 -8.44 17.17 -5.96
N VAL A 428 -7.91 18.37 -5.74
CA VAL A 428 -6.58 18.54 -5.13
C VAL A 428 -6.62 18.08 -3.67
N PRO A 429 -5.90 17.01 -3.28
CA PRO A 429 -5.93 16.53 -1.90
C PRO A 429 -5.28 17.56 -0.97
N VAL A 430 -5.93 17.83 0.16
CA VAL A 430 -5.40 18.66 1.24
C VAL A 430 -5.15 17.78 2.44
N LEU A 431 -3.89 17.45 2.69
CA LEU A 431 -3.48 16.60 3.80
C LEU A 431 -3.47 17.43 5.08
N ILE A 432 -4.24 17.01 6.07
CA ILE A 432 -4.27 17.60 7.42
C ILE A 432 -3.94 16.48 8.40
N SER A 433 -2.66 16.26 8.63
CA SER A 433 -2.18 15.18 9.48
C SER A 433 -0.77 15.50 9.96
N ASP A 434 -0.45 15.03 11.16
CA ASP A 434 0.91 15.02 11.67
C ASP A 434 1.55 13.65 11.36
N HIS A 435 2.86 13.62 11.15
CA HIS A 435 3.66 12.40 11.06
C HIS A 435 3.33 11.40 9.93
N TYR A 436 2.38 11.73 9.04
CA TYR A 436 1.98 10.87 7.93
C TYR A 436 3.00 10.87 6.79
N VAL A 437 3.35 9.68 6.33
CA VAL A 437 4.11 9.49 5.08
C VAL A 437 3.14 9.08 3.96
N PRO A 438 2.85 9.94 2.98
CA PRO A 438 1.92 9.61 1.90
C PRO A 438 2.42 8.45 1.02
N PRO A 439 1.51 7.68 0.39
CA PRO A 439 1.88 6.53 -0.43
C PRO A 439 2.80 6.91 -1.59
N PHE A 440 3.73 6.01 -1.91
CA PHE A 440 4.68 6.18 -3.01
C PHE A 440 5.55 7.44 -2.93
N SER A 441 5.76 7.99 -1.73
CA SER A 441 6.56 9.20 -1.50
C SER A 441 8.02 9.08 -1.95
N ASP A 442 8.55 7.87 -2.14
CA ASP A 442 9.88 7.64 -2.71
C ASP A 442 10.00 8.13 -4.16
N VAL A 443 8.89 8.07 -4.90
CA VAL A 443 8.88 8.35 -6.35
C VAL A 443 7.99 9.54 -6.70
N LEU A 444 6.85 9.71 -6.03
CA LEU A 444 5.91 10.80 -6.27
C LEU A 444 6.30 12.06 -5.48
N ASN A 445 6.25 13.20 -6.15
CA ASN A 445 6.42 14.52 -5.55
C ASN A 445 5.03 15.06 -5.14
N TRP A 446 4.59 14.70 -3.93
CA TRP A 446 3.29 15.13 -3.38
C TRP A 446 3.09 16.64 -3.40
N ASN A 447 4.14 17.43 -3.08
CA ASN A 447 4.09 18.90 -3.11
C ASN A 447 3.74 19.48 -4.50
N SER A 448 3.85 18.68 -5.57
CA SER A 448 3.50 19.12 -6.92
C SER A 448 1.99 19.06 -7.20
N PHE A 449 1.21 18.27 -6.45
CA PHE A 449 -0.21 17.99 -6.73
C PHE A 449 -1.12 17.95 -5.50
N SER A 450 -0.60 18.13 -4.29
CA SER A 450 -1.39 18.23 -3.05
C SER A 450 -1.03 19.51 -2.28
N VAL A 451 -1.85 19.83 -1.28
CA VAL A 451 -1.58 20.87 -0.28
C VAL A 451 -1.41 20.18 1.07
N GLN A 452 -0.47 20.63 1.89
CA GLN A 452 -0.35 20.21 3.29
C GLN A 452 -0.74 21.39 4.17
N ILE A 453 -1.61 21.17 5.15
CA ILE A 453 -2.03 22.17 6.13
C ILE A 453 -1.76 21.57 7.51
N ALA A 454 -1.01 22.29 8.35
CA ALA A 454 -0.74 21.89 9.72
C ALA A 454 -2.03 21.87 10.54
N VAL A 455 -2.11 21.02 11.56
CA VAL A 455 -3.30 20.93 12.43
C VAL A 455 -3.62 22.28 13.10
N SER A 456 -2.60 23.05 13.48
CA SER A 456 -2.76 24.40 14.03
C SER A 456 -3.36 25.41 13.04
N ASP A 457 -3.29 25.14 11.74
CA ASP A 457 -3.78 26.02 10.67
C ASP A 457 -5.19 25.65 10.19
N ILE A 458 -5.88 24.72 10.86
CA ILE A 458 -7.28 24.39 10.56
C ILE A 458 -8.17 25.65 10.49
N PRO A 459 -8.09 26.62 11.43
CA PRO A 459 -8.88 27.87 11.33
C PRO A 459 -8.57 28.72 10.09
N ASN A 460 -7.39 28.55 9.48
CA ASN A 460 -6.90 29.33 8.35
C ASN A 460 -7.12 28.66 6.99
N ILE A 461 -7.81 27.51 6.92
CA ILE A 461 -7.99 26.72 5.68
C ILE A 461 -8.46 27.57 4.51
N LYS A 462 -9.51 28.39 4.69
CA LYS A 462 -10.04 29.24 3.61
C LYS A 462 -9.00 30.26 3.11
N THR A 463 -8.29 30.91 4.04
CA THR A 463 -7.23 31.89 3.72
C THR A 463 -6.10 31.23 2.93
N ILE A 464 -5.59 30.09 3.41
CA ILE A 464 -4.51 29.35 2.77
C ILE A 464 -4.92 28.92 1.36
N LEU A 465 -6.06 28.25 1.21
CA LEU A 465 -6.49 27.71 -0.08
C LEU A 465 -6.88 28.81 -1.08
N SER A 466 -7.40 29.94 -0.60
CA SER A 466 -7.72 31.10 -1.44
C SER A 466 -6.48 31.88 -1.89
N SER A 467 -5.37 31.81 -1.13
CA SER A 467 -4.10 32.44 -1.50
C SER A 467 -3.40 31.76 -2.69
N ILE A 468 -3.76 30.50 -2.96
CA ILE A 468 -3.22 29.74 -4.09
C ILE A 468 -3.80 30.30 -5.39
N SER A 469 -2.93 30.84 -6.25
CA SER A 469 -3.36 31.40 -7.53
C SER A 469 -4.09 30.38 -8.40
N GLN A 470 -5.03 30.86 -9.22
CA GLN A 470 -5.80 30.00 -10.13
C GLN A 470 -4.89 29.20 -11.09
N THR A 471 -3.78 29.78 -11.54
CA THR A 471 -2.77 29.10 -12.37
C THR A 471 -2.12 27.94 -11.62
N GLN A 472 -1.76 28.15 -10.34
CA GLN A 472 -1.16 27.11 -9.51
C GLN A 472 -2.17 25.99 -9.23
N TYR A 473 -3.42 26.33 -8.91
CA TYR A 473 -4.50 25.36 -8.72
C TYR A 473 -4.72 24.48 -9.96
N ILE A 474 -4.86 25.08 -11.15
CA ILE A 474 -5.03 24.34 -12.41
C ILE A 474 -3.84 23.41 -12.66
N ARG A 475 -2.62 23.87 -12.35
CA ARG A 475 -1.40 23.06 -12.47
C ARG A 475 -1.43 21.85 -11.53
N MET A 476 -1.83 22.02 -10.27
CA MET A 476 -1.99 20.91 -9.32
C MET A 476 -3.08 19.94 -9.78
N GLN A 477 -4.25 20.43 -10.18
CA GLN A 477 -5.36 19.60 -10.64
C GLN A 477 -4.99 18.72 -11.86
N ARG A 478 -4.27 19.28 -12.83
CA ARG A 478 -3.74 18.51 -13.97
C ARG A 478 -2.79 17.40 -13.53
N ARG A 479 -1.96 17.67 -12.51
CA ARG A 479 -1.03 16.69 -11.96
C ARG A 479 -1.75 15.61 -11.14
N VAL A 480 -2.81 15.95 -10.40
CA VAL A 480 -3.71 14.96 -9.75
C VAL A 480 -4.22 13.96 -10.78
N LYS A 481 -4.69 14.44 -11.94
CA LYS A 481 -5.13 13.58 -13.04
C LYS A 481 -4.00 12.69 -13.58
N GLN A 482 -2.77 13.19 -13.65
CA GLN A 482 -1.62 12.39 -14.10
C GLN A 482 -1.26 11.29 -13.10
N VAL A 483 -1.22 11.59 -11.79
CA VAL A 483 -0.86 10.60 -10.75
C VAL A 483 -1.93 9.55 -10.53
N GLN A 484 -3.17 9.79 -10.93
CA GLN A 484 -4.30 8.86 -10.77
C GLN A 484 -3.97 7.44 -11.24
N ARG A 485 -3.20 7.28 -12.32
CA ARG A 485 -2.74 5.96 -12.81
C ARG A 485 -2.04 5.10 -11.76
N HIS A 486 -1.36 5.72 -10.79
CA HIS A 486 -0.59 5.02 -9.76
C HIS A 486 -1.45 4.57 -8.58
N PHE A 487 -2.71 4.99 -8.56
CA PHE A 487 -3.65 4.67 -7.49
C PHE A 487 -4.80 3.78 -7.98
N VAL A 488 -4.94 3.55 -9.30
CA VAL A 488 -6.00 2.67 -9.82
C VAL A 488 -5.71 1.21 -9.51
N VAL A 489 -6.79 0.49 -9.21
CA VAL A 489 -6.80 -0.97 -9.05
C VAL A 489 -7.32 -1.59 -10.34
N ASN A 490 -6.50 -2.37 -11.05
CA ASN A 490 -6.89 -3.07 -12.26
C ASN A 490 -7.05 -4.58 -12.02
N GLY A 491 -7.87 -5.24 -12.84
CA GLY A 491 -7.95 -6.70 -12.92
C GLY A 491 -7.86 -7.13 -14.38
N PRO A 492 -6.71 -7.68 -14.85
CA PRO A 492 -5.43 -7.89 -14.15
C PRO A 492 -4.64 -6.60 -13.86
N PRO A 493 -3.63 -6.64 -12.96
CA PRO A 493 -2.72 -5.51 -12.74
C PRO A 493 -2.03 -5.04 -14.03
N GLN A 494 -1.86 -3.72 -14.17
CA GLN A 494 -1.22 -3.07 -15.32
C GLN A 494 0.05 -2.33 -14.88
N ARG A 495 1.02 -2.15 -15.78
CA ARG A 495 2.28 -1.47 -15.45
C ARG A 495 1.99 -0.11 -14.80
N PHE A 496 2.77 0.20 -13.76
CA PHE A 496 2.66 1.44 -12.97
C PHE A 496 1.33 1.66 -12.23
N ASP A 497 0.44 0.69 -12.14
CA ASP A 497 -0.74 0.77 -11.28
C ASP A 497 -0.43 0.59 -9.80
N VAL A 498 -1.43 0.66 -8.93
CA VAL A 498 -1.22 0.60 -7.47
C VAL A 498 -0.49 -0.67 -7.02
N PHE A 499 -0.72 -1.80 -7.70
CA PHE A 499 -0.07 -3.06 -7.39
C PHE A 499 1.41 -3.02 -7.78
N HIS A 500 1.73 -2.56 -8.98
CA HIS A 500 3.13 -2.44 -9.42
C HIS A 500 3.90 -1.35 -8.65
N MET A 501 3.24 -0.27 -8.27
CA MET A 501 3.84 0.80 -7.47
C MET A 501 4.23 0.33 -6.06
N ILE A 502 3.44 -0.57 -5.45
CA ILE A 502 3.83 -1.13 -4.15
C ILE A 502 4.93 -2.19 -4.27
N LEU A 503 4.91 -3.01 -5.32
CA LEU A 503 6.04 -3.90 -5.61
C LEU A 503 7.34 -3.11 -5.81
N HIS A 504 7.26 -1.96 -6.50
CA HIS A 504 8.40 -1.07 -6.67
C HIS A 504 8.88 -0.48 -5.34
N SER A 505 7.97 -0.12 -4.45
CA SER A 505 8.33 0.36 -3.11
C SER A 505 9.07 -0.74 -2.32
N ILE A 506 8.59 -1.99 -2.32
CA ILE A 506 9.27 -3.13 -1.67
C ILE A 506 10.65 -3.38 -2.32
N TRP A 507 10.73 -3.32 -3.65
CA TRP A 507 11.98 -3.44 -4.40
C TRP A 507 13.03 -2.41 -3.97
N LEU A 508 12.66 -1.15 -3.76
CA LEU A 508 13.57 -0.12 -3.28
C LEU A 508 14.14 -0.46 -1.90
N ARG A 509 13.33 -1.01 -1.00
CA ARG A 509 13.78 -1.44 0.34
C ARG A 509 14.76 -2.60 0.22
N ARG A 510 14.48 -3.56 -0.67
CA ARG A 510 15.39 -4.68 -0.94
C ARG A 510 16.75 -4.23 -1.49
N LEU A 511 16.79 -3.18 -2.30
CA LEU A 511 18.03 -2.60 -2.82
C LEU A 511 18.87 -1.90 -1.72
N ASN A 512 18.27 -1.49 -0.61
CA ASN A 512 18.96 -0.78 0.47
C ASN A 512 19.73 -1.69 1.42
N ILE A 513 19.53 -3.00 1.33
CA ILE A 513 20.16 -4.00 2.19
C ILE A 513 21.03 -4.96 1.39
N HIS A 514 22.04 -5.54 2.05
CA HIS A 514 22.90 -6.56 1.48
C HIS A 514 22.94 -7.75 2.43
N ILE A 515 22.49 -8.91 1.96
CA ILE A 515 22.45 -10.14 2.76
C ILE A 515 23.70 -10.96 2.48
N ARG A 516 24.24 -11.58 3.52
CA ARG A 516 25.41 -12.46 3.44
C ARG A 516 25.04 -13.82 4.03
N ASP A 517 25.77 -14.84 3.58
CA ASP A 517 25.69 -16.20 4.12
C ASP A 517 26.22 -16.26 5.57
#